data_AF-A0AAE3EK17-F1
#
_entry.id   AF-A0AAE3EK17-F1
#
_cell.length_a   1.000
_cell.length_b   1.000
_cell.length_c   1.000
_cell.angle_alpha   90.00
_cell.angle_beta   90.00
_cell.angle_gamma   90.00
#
_symmetry.space_group_name_H-M   'P 1'
#
loop_
_entity.id
_entity.type
_entity.pdbx_description
1 polymer ?
#
loop_
_entity_poly.entity_id
_entity_poly.type
_entity_poly.pdbx_seq_one_letter_code
_entity_poly.pdbx_strand_id
1 'polypeptide(L)'
;MDSIQSIQVFVAINLFVVGLSHFIRPKIWVDFFEFLHSKNNARNIINALIPLAMGSIILAFNFIWKGFEVLITLYGLSQVIKGLIYLTFLSIGIKTLEKLYQKRLVHLNGLDLLWH
;
A
#
# COMPACT_ATOMS: atom_id res chain seq x y z
N MET A 1 -12.81 21.46 -23.53
CA MET A 1 -12.74 20.54 -22.38
C MET A 1 -12.31 21.37 -21.20
N ASP A 2 -13.10 21.41 -20.13
CA ASP A 2 -12.70 22.18 -18.95
C ASP A 2 -11.54 21.46 -18.22
N SER A 3 -10.81 22.19 -17.41
CA SER A 3 -9.70 21.67 -16.58
C SER A 3 -10.14 20.43 -15.79
N ILE A 4 -11.32 20.48 -15.16
CA ILE A 4 -11.89 19.37 -14.40
C ILE A 4 -12.13 18.12 -15.26
N GLN A 5 -12.70 18.27 -16.46
CA GLN A 5 -12.93 17.15 -17.38
C GLN A 5 -11.61 16.53 -17.87
N SER A 6 -10.62 17.37 -18.18
CA SER A 6 -9.31 16.90 -18.63
C SER A 6 -8.65 16.01 -17.59
N ILE A 7 -8.84 16.36 -16.31
CA ILE A 7 -8.24 15.57 -15.26
C ILE A 7 -9.07 14.31 -14.93
N GLN A 8 -10.40 14.35 -14.99
CA GLN A 8 -11.23 13.13 -14.88
C GLN A 8 -10.83 12.08 -15.93
N VAL A 9 -10.59 12.50 -17.17
CA VAL A 9 -10.13 11.64 -18.25
C VAL A 9 -8.73 11.09 -17.96
N PHE A 10 -7.79 11.94 -17.53
CA PHE A 10 -6.45 11.51 -17.13
C PHE A 10 -6.49 10.42 -16.05
N VAL A 11 -7.36 10.56 -15.07
CA VAL A 11 -7.53 9.64 -13.94
C VAL A 11 -8.16 8.33 -14.38
N ALA A 12 -9.23 8.42 -15.17
CA ALA A 12 -9.89 7.24 -15.73
C ALA A 12 -8.91 6.39 -16.55
N ILE A 13 -8.08 7.04 -17.37
CA ILE A 13 -7.04 6.35 -18.16
C ILE A 13 -6.02 5.67 -17.22
N ASN A 14 -5.49 6.38 -16.22
CA ASN A 14 -4.49 5.81 -15.32
C ASN A 14 -5.05 4.63 -14.50
N LEU A 15 -6.24 4.78 -13.91
CA LEU A 15 -6.90 3.71 -13.16
C LEU A 15 -7.23 2.52 -14.05
N PHE A 16 -7.72 2.77 -15.27
CA PHE A 16 -8.02 1.72 -16.23
C PHE A 16 -6.76 0.96 -16.63
N VAL A 17 -5.69 1.66 -17.02
CA VAL A 17 -4.43 1.03 -17.44
C VAL A 17 -3.78 0.25 -16.29
N VAL A 18 -3.70 0.83 -15.08
CA VAL A 18 -3.11 0.17 -13.92
C VAL A 18 -3.97 -1.02 -13.47
N GLY A 19 -5.30 -0.86 -13.39
CA GLY A 19 -6.22 -1.93 -13.02
C GLY A 19 -6.22 -3.06 -14.05
N LEU A 20 -6.25 -2.74 -15.34
CA LEU A 20 -6.15 -3.71 -16.41
C LEU A 20 -4.81 -4.45 -16.38
N SER A 21 -3.70 -3.78 -16.07
CA SER A 21 -2.40 -4.42 -15.92
C SER A 21 -2.37 -5.45 -14.77
N HIS A 22 -3.06 -5.16 -13.65
CA HIS A 22 -3.22 -6.10 -12.54
C HIS A 22 -4.06 -7.31 -12.94
N PHE A 23 -5.12 -7.08 -13.72
CA PHE A 23 -6.02 -8.15 -14.17
C PHE A 23 -5.35 -9.08 -15.19
N ILE A 24 -4.63 -8.53 -16.18
CA ILE A 24 -3.99 -9.32 -17.24
C ILE A 24 -2.73 -10.03 -16.72
N ARG A 25 -1.94 -9.38 -15.86
CA ARG A 25 -0.63 -9.89 -15.43
C ARG A 25 -0.45 -9.92 -13.91
N PRO A 26 -1.31 -10.63 -13.17
CA PRO A 26 -1.24 -10.67 -11.71
C PRO A 26 0.09 -11.23 -11.20
N LYS A 27 0.68 -12.23 -11.87
CA LYS A 27 1.98 -12.81 -11.48
C LYS A 27 3.12 -11.79 -11.49
N ILE A 28 3.20 -10.93 -12.50
CA ILE A 28 4.27 -9.90 -12.57
C ILE A 28 4.14 -8.91 -11.41
N TRP A 29 2.92 -8.57 -11.02
CA TRP A 29 2.68 -7.73 -9.85
C TRP A 29 3.10 -8.44 -8.55
N VAL A 30 2.80 -9.74 -8.41
CA VAL A 30 3.28 -10.55 -7.27
C VAL A 30 4.81 -10.56 -7.22
N ASP A 31 5.48 -10.85 -8.33
CA ASP A 31 6.94 -10.87 -8.42
C ASP A 31 7.55 -9.49 -8.11
N PHE A 32 6.90 -8.41 -8.57
CA PHE A 32 7.28 -7.04 -8.26
C PHE A 32 7.17 -6.76 -6.75
N PHE A 33 6.07 -7.14 -6.11
CA PHE A 33 5.89 -6.96 -4.67
C PHE A 33 6.85 -7.83 -3.85
N GLU A 34 7.18 -9.05 -4.28
CA GLU A 34 8.22 -9.89 -3.67
C GLU A 34 9.61 -9.27 -3.82
N PHE A 35 9.95 -8.76 -5.00
CA PHE A 35 11.19 -8.01 -5.23
C PHE A 35 11.29 -6.80 -4.30
N LEU A 36 10.21 -6.04 -4.16
CA LEU A 36 10.15 -4.92 -3.20
C LEU A 36 10.30 -5.40 -1.76
N HIS A 37 9.72 -6.56 -1.43
CA HIS A 37 9.83 -7.15 -0.10
C HIS A 37 11.27 -7.53 0.25
N SER A 38 12.09 -7.90 -0.74
CA SER A 38 13.53 -8.17 -0.56
C SER A 38 14.35 -6.91 -0.22
N LYS A 39 13.84 -5.71 -0.48
CA LYS A 39 14.52 -4.44 -0.25
C LYS A 39 14.00 -3.79 1.04
N ASN A 40 14.56 -4.15 2.18
CA ASN A 40 14.20 -3.69 3.54
C ASN A 40 13.59 -2.27 3.61
N ASN A 41 14.40 -1.24 3.33
CA ASN A 41 13.98 0.16 3.48
C ASN A 41 13.12 0.68 2.31
N ALA A 42 13.36 0.17 1.08
CA ALA A 42 12.63 0.61 -0.10
C ALA A 42 11.20 0.05 -0.14
N ARG A 43 10.97 -1.12 0.49
CA ARG A 43 9.66 -1.75 0.62
C ARG A 43 8.63 -0.78 1.19
N ASN A 44 8.96 -0.18 2.33
CA ASN A 44 8.01 0.64 3.08
C ASN A 44 7.66 1.92 2.32
N ILE A 45 8.65 2.52 1.65
CA ILE A 45 8.45 3.71 0.81
C ILE A 45 7.53 3.41 -0.37
N ILE A 46 7.76 2.30 -1.08
CA ILE A 46 6.95 1.95 -2.25
C ILE A 46 5.55 1.49 -1.85
N ASN A 47 5.43 0.73 -0.75
CA ASN A 47 4.12 0.38 -0.18
C ASN A 47 3.33 1.59 0.33
N ALA A 48 3.99 2.72 0.60
CA ALA A 48 3.34 3.95 1.00
C ALA A 48 2.97 4.82 -0.20
N LEU A 49 3.87 4.91 -1.20
CA LEU A 49 3.68 5.70 -2.42
C LEU A 49 2.52 5.20 -3.28
N ILE A 50 2.34 3.88 -3.41
CA ILE A 50 1.25 3.31 -4.21
C ILE A 50 -0.14 3.71 -3.67
N PRO A 51 -0.50 3.45 -2.40
CA PRO A 51 -1.77 3.89 -1.85
C PRO A 51 -1.87 5.41 -1.74
N LEU A 52 -0.77 6.12 -1.48
CA LEU A 52 -0.78 7.59 -1.46
C LEU A 52 -1.11 8.16 -2.84
N ALA A 53 -0.48 7.66 -3.91
CA ALA A 53 -0.76 8.08 -5.29
C ALA A 53 -2.21 7.77 -5.66
N MET A 54 -2.69 6.56 -5.35
CA MET A 54 -4.05 6.15 -5.67
C MET A 54 -5.09 6.94 -4.88
N GLY A 55 -4.89 7.14 -3.57
CA GLY A 55 -5.78 7.92 -2.71
C GLY A 55 -5.78 9.42 -3.04
N SER A 56 -4.62 10.00 -3.34
CA SER A 56 -4.51 11.41 -3.72
C SER A 56 -5.17 11.69 -5.06
N ILE A 57 -5.05 10.76 -6.02
CA ILE A 57 -5.84 10.79 -7.24
C ILE A 57 -7.33 10.76 -6.90
N ILE A 58 -7.81 9.80 -6.11
CA ILE A 58 -9.25 9.71 -5.80
C ILE A 58 -9.76 10.99 -5.11
N LEU A 59 -9.06 11.51 -4.10
CA LEU A 59 -9.46 12.73 -3.39
C LEU A 59 -9.40 13.98 -4.28
N ALA A 60 -8.41 14.10 -5.16
CA ALA A 60 -8.28 15.25 -6.04
C ALA A 60 -9.43 15.35 -7.06
N PHE A 61 -10.07 14.23 -7.42
CA PHE A 61 -11.07 14.17 -8.50
C PHE A 61 -12.47 13.76 -8.05
N ASN A 62 -12.60 13.26 -6.83
CA ASN A 62 -13.85 12.75 -6.29
C ASN A 62 -14.02 13.20 -4.83
N PHE A 63 -13.91 14.51 -4.58
CA PHE A 63 -14.18 15.10 -3.27
C PHE A 63 -15.69 15.39 -3.11
N ILE A 64 -16.51 14.37 -3.38
CA ILE A 64 -17.96 14.50 -3.38
C ILE A 64 -18.52 13.84 -2.13
N TRP A 65 -19.35 14.58 -1.41
CA TRP A 65 -19.97 14.16 -0.15
C TRP A 65 -21.47 13.82 -0.31
N LYS A 66 -21.89 13.46 -1.53
CA LYS A 66 -23.30 13.18 -1.86
C LYS A 66 -23.48 11.77 -2.40
N GLY A 67 -24.53 11.10 -1.93
CA GLY A 67 -24.95 9.79 -2.42
C GLY A 67 -23.90 8.69 -2.21
N PHE A 68 -23.86 7.74 -3.13
CA PHE A 68 -22.97 6.58 -3.08
C PHE A 68 -21.49 6.94 -3.29
N GLU A 69 -21.21 8.08 -3.94
CA GLU A 69 -19.85 8.57 -4.23
C GLU A 69 -19.06 8.86 -2.95
N VAL A 70 -19.73 9.09 -1.81
CA VAL A 70 -19.10 9.22 -0.49
C VAL A 70 -18.19 8.03 -0.15
N LEU A 71 -18.57 6.80 -0.54
CA LEU A 71 -17.75 5.62 -0.26
C LEU A 71 -16.41 5.67 -1.01
N ILE A 72 -16.42 6.24 -2.23
CA ILE A 72 -15.22 6.42 -3.05
C ILE A 72 -14.32 7.47 -2.41
N THR A 73 -14.89 8.58 -1.95
CA THR A 73 -14.18 9.64 -1.21
C THR A 73 -13.54 9.09 0.07
N LEU A 74 -14.28 8.32 0.86
CA LEU A 74 -13.79 7.69 2.10
C LEU A 74 -12.68 6.67 1.84
N TYR A 75 -12.80 5.89 0.76
CA TYR A 75 -11.74 4.96 0.34
C TYR A 75 -10.47 5.71 -0.08
N GLY A 76 -10.60 6.76 -0.88
CA GLY A 76 -9.48 7.64 -1.25
C GLY A 76 -8.80 8.26 -0.03
N LEU A 77 -9.59 8.77 0.91
CA LEU A 77 -9.10 9.31 2.18
C LEU A 77 -8.34 8.27 3.00
N SER A 78 -8.89 7.06 3.11
CA SER A 78 -8.25 5.95 3.81
C SER A 78 -6.89 5.59 3.20
N GLN A 79 -6.78 5.61 1.87
CA GLN A 79 -5.52 5.31 1.17
C GLN A 79 -4.48 6.42 1.35
N VAL A 80 -4.88 7.69 1.35
CA VAL A 80 -3.97 8.81 1.66
C VAL A 80 -3.48 8.72 3.10
N ILE A 81 -4.38 8.49 4.07
CA ILE A 81 -4.00 8.32 5.47
C ILE A 81 -3.03 7.15 5.62
N LYS A 82 -3.32 6.02 4.97
CA LYS A 82 -2.44 4.84 4.99
C LYS A 82 -1.05 5.19 4.44
N GLY A 83 -0.98 5.80 3.26
CA GLY A 83 0.29 6.23 2.66
C GLY A 83 1.06 7.21 3.55
N LEU A 84 0.37 8.18 4.15
CA LEU A 84 0.94 9.13 5.09
C LEU A 84 1.56 8.43 6.31
N ILE A 85 0.82 7.50 6.94
CA ILE A 85 1.30 6.74 8.10
C ILE A 85 2.54 5.90 7.73
N TYR A 86 2.54 5.21 6.59
CA TYR A 86 3.69 4.39 6.20
C TYR A 86 4.93 5.23 5.83
N LEU A 87 4.76 6.44 5.30
CA LEU A 87 5.87 7.38 5.05
C LEU A 87 6.41 8.03 6.34
N THR A 88 5.54 8.46 7.25
CA THR A 88 5.95 9.12 8.50
C THR A 88 6.47 8.13 9.54
N PHE A 89 5.82 6.99 9.68
CA PHE A 89 6.20 5.93 10.60
C PHE A 89 6.87 4.78 9.85
N LEU A 90 8.04 5.07 9.26
CA LEU A 90 8.89 4.08 8.59
C LEU A 90 9.29 2.90 9.50
N SER A 91 9.11 3.05 10.83
CA SER A 91 9.54 2.14 11.89
C SER A 91 8.51 1.06 12.30
N ILE A 92 7.21 1.21 11.98
CA ILE A 92 6.18 0.27 12.48
C ILE A 92 6.33 -1.13 11.85
N GLY A 93 6.79 -1.20 10.59
CA GLY A 93 7.04 -2.48 9.91
C GLY A 93 8.25 -3.25 10.42
N ILE A 94 9.24 -2.56 11.00
CA ILE A 94 10.54 -3.16 11.40
C ILE A 94 10.46 -3.68 12.84
N LYS A 95 9.84 -2.90 13.75
CA LYS A 95 9.76 -3.26 15.18
C LYS A 95 8.91 -4.52 15.43
N THR A 96 7.87 -4.75 14.64
CA THR A 96 6.99 -5.92 14.81
C THR A 96 7.67 -7.21 14.35
N LEU A 97 8.46 -7.15 13.26
CA LEU A 97 9.20 -8.30 12.74
C LEU A 97 10.37 -8.67 13.66
N GLU A 98 11.08 -7.69 14.21
CA GLU A 98 12.15 -7.90 15.18
C GLU A 98 11.63 -8.58 16.46
N LYS A 99 10.46 -8.16 16.96
CA LYS A 99 9.80 -8.77 18.12
C LYS A 99 9.39 -10.23 17.87
N LEU A 100 8.88 -10.53 16.68
CA LEU A 100 8.48 -11.90 16.30
C LEU A 100 9.69 -12.82 16.10
N TYR A 101 10.77 -12.30 15.50
CA TYR A 101 12.01 -13.04 15.32
C TYR A 101 12.66 -13.38 16.66
N GLN A 102 12.78 -12.40 17.57
CA GLN A 102 13.29 -12.62 18.93
C GLN A 102 12.47 -13.64 19.70
N LYS A 103 11.13 -13.57 19.63
CA LYS A 103 10.25 -14.54 20.30
C LYS A 103 10.44 -15.97 19.78
N ARG A 104 10.68 -16.14 18.48
CA ARG A 104 10.92 -17.46 17.87
C ARG A 104 12.29 -18.03 18.27
N LEU A 105 13.34 -17.22 18.31
CA LEU A 105 14.68 -17.66 18.73
C LEU A 105 14.69 -18.12 20.19
N VAL A 106 14.02 -17.40 21.08
CA VAL A 106 13.88 -17.82 22.49
C VAL A 106 13.14 -19.16 22.61
N HIS A 107 12.11 -19.39 21.79
CA HIS A 107 11.38 -20.65 21.80
C HIS A 107 12.21 -21.84 21.30
N LEU A 108 13.01 -21.66 20.24
CA LEU A 108 13.89 -22.70 19.71
C LEU A 108 15.01 -23.06 20.70
N ASN A 109 15.70 -22.06 21.26
CA ASN A 109 16.74 -22.29 22.26
C ASN A 109 16.20 -22.96 23.55
N GLY A 110 14.94 -22.68 23.92
CA GLY A 110 14.28 -23.33 25.05
C GLY A 110 13.90 -24.79 24.80
N LEU A 111 13.64 -25.16 23.54
CA LEU A 111 13.41 -26.55 23.15
C LEU A 111 14.73 -27.34 23.14
N ASP A 112 15.82 -26.74 22.67
CA ASP A 112 17.15 -27.37 22.67
C ASP A 112 17.68 -27.67 24.08
N LEU A 113 17.30 -26.85 25.07
CA LEU A 113 17.62 -27.06 26.50
C LEU A 113 16.79 -28.16 27.18
N LEU A 114 15.67 -28.60 26.59
CA LEU A 114 14.82 -29.67 27.13
C LEU A 114 15.26 -31.07 26.67
N TRP A 115 16.17 -31.16 25.70
CA TRP A 115 16.71 -32.39 25.14
C TRP A 115 18.13 -32.74 25.63
N HIS A 116 18.62 -32.03 26.65
CA HIS A 116 19.87 -32.28 27.37
C HIS A 116 19.60 -32.54 28.86
#